data_AF-A0A954HYU8-F1
#
_entry.id   AF-A0A954HYU8-F1
#
_cell.length_a   1.000
_cell.length_b   1.000
_cell.length_c   1.000
_cell.angle_alpha   90.00
_cell.angle_beta   90.00
_cell.angle_gamma   90.00
#
_symmetry.space_group_name_H-M   'P 1'
#
loop_
_entity.id
_entity.type
_entity.pdbx_description
1 polymer ?
#
loop_
_entity_poly.entity_id
_entity_poly.type
_entity_poly.pdbx_seq_one_letter_code
_entity_poly.pdbx_strand_id
1 'polypeptide(L)'
;MSNVSSPSTDDYWLPGPVSRQLSRGAAALRLFALSLLALFAAGGISWLLMRVCGRTLSETFHFPLAFAATTPLLLLGSLRMAAAVRAVRREKQSLLRRRLHESFLIGTVFMGVQTYALWTIVPPEKSAYEASAGVAPFVLMLAALHGLHFLVATLFLSYVSVQAQAGRYDHEYYWGVSVCAWFWHALGIVWLAILVVYSIAAW
;
A
#
# COMPACT_ATOMS: atom_id res chain seq x y z
N MET A 1 -41.69 -14.73 30.31
CA MET A 1 -41.54 -13.55 29.43
C MET A 1 -40.16 -12.96 29.69
N SER A 2 -39.20 -13.22 28.80
CA SER A 2 -37.82 -12.74 28.95
C SER A 2 -37.79 -11.22 28.75
N ASN A 3 -37.41 -10.50 29.80
CA ASN A 3 -37.26 -9.04 29.80
C ASN A 3 -36.08 -8.67 28.89
N VAL A 4 -36.38 -8.27 27.64
CA VAL A 4 -35.38 -7.72 26.72
C VAL A 4 -35.22 -6.25 27.09
N SER A 5 -34.28 -5.97 28.00
CA SER A 5 -33.83 -4.62 28.29
C SER A 5 -33.27 -4.00 27.01
N SER A 6 -33.90 -2.92 26.53
CA SER A 6 -33.39 -2.12 25.41
C SER A 6 -31.97 -1.64 25.72
N PRO A 7 -31.02 -1.70 24.77
CA PRO A 7 -29.66 -1.20 24.97
C PRO A 7 -29.71 0.27 25.37
N SER A 8 -29.09 0.63 26.49
CA SER A 8 -28.94 2.03 26.88
C SER A 8 -28.04 2.74 25.86
N THR A 9 -28.28 4.03 25.62
CA THR A 9 -27.52 4.85 24.68
C THR A 9 -26.02 4.95 25.01
N ASP A 10 -25.62 4.46 26.18
CA ASP A 10 -24.25 4.44 26.67
C ASP A 10 -23.44 3.26 26.09
N ASP A 11 -24.11 2.21 25.58
CA ASP A 11 -23.47 1.05 24.95
C ASP A 11 -22.83 1.37 23.59
N TYR A 12 -23.17 2.50 22.95
CA TYR A 12 -22.59 2.89 21.66
C TYR A 12 -21.14 3.41 21.78
N TRP A 13 -20.75 3.89 22.96
CA TRP A 13 -19.42 4.48 23.19
C TRP A 13 -18.40 3.48 23.74
N LEU A 14 -18.85 2.29 24.13
CA LEU A 14 -17.96 1.25 24.62
C LEU A 14 -17.32 0.52 23.43
N PRO A 15 -15.98 0.52 23.30
CA PRO A 15 -15.33 -0.27 22.27
C PRO A 15 -15.71 -1.74 22.47
N GLY A 16 -16.40 -2.32 21.48
CA GLY A 16 -16.82 -3.72 21.52
C GLY A 16 -15.63 -4.67 21.74
N PRO A 17 -15.86 -5.90 22.25
CA PRO A 17 -14.80 -6.82 22.66
C PRO A 17 -13.76 -7.02 21.55
N VAL A 18 -12.48 -6.99 21.93
CA VAL A 18 -11.30 -7.02 21.02
C VAL A 18 -11.39 -8.14 19.96
N SER A 19 -12.02 -9.29 20.29
CA SER A 19 -12.26 -10.40 19.36
C SER A 19 -13.16 -10.05 18.16
N ARG A 20 -14.15 -9.16 18.31
CA ARG A 20 -15.00 -8.67 17.20
C ARG A 20 -14.28 -7.65 16.32
N GLN A 21 -13.37 -6.87 16.89
CA GLN A 21 -12.54 -5.93 16.12
C GLN A 21 -11.50 -6.69 15.29
N LEU A 22 -10.91 -7.75 15.84
CA LEU A 22 -10.01 -8.67 15.14
C LEU A 22 -10.71 -9.43 13.99
N SER A 23 -11.94 -9.90 14.17
CA SER A 23 -12.66 -10.61 13.10
C SER A 23 -13.10 -9.70 11.95
N ARG A 24 -13.51 -8.46 12.25
CA ARG A 24 -13.81 -7.42 11.26
C ARG A 24 -12.55 -6.97 10.51
N GLY A 25 -11.43 -6.80 11.21
CA GLY A 25 -10.13 -6.49 10.61
C GLY A 25 -9.63 -7.61 9.70
N ALA A 26 -9.82 -8.88 10.09
CA ALA A 26 -9.46 -10.04 9.28
C ALA A 26 -10.33 -10.14 8.01
N ALA A 27 -11.63 -9.83 8.09
CA ALA A 27 -12.50 -9.81 6.91
C ALA A 27 -12.10 -8.70 5.92
N ALA A 28 -11.82 -7.49 6.41
CA ALA A 28 -11.32 -6.40 5.58
C ALA A 28 -9.98 -6.76 4.91
N LEU A 29 -9.07 -7.40 5.65
CA LEU A 29 -7.79 -7.87 5.11
C LEU A 29 -7.97 -8.94 4.03
N ARG A 30 -8.89 -9.89 4.22
CA ARG A 30 -9.20 -10.93 3.21
C ARG A 30 -9.75 -10.33 1.94
N LEU A 31 -10.68 -9.37 2.05
CA LEU A 31 -11.24 -8.68 0.89
C LEU A 31 -10.18 -7.86 0.15
N PHE A 32 -9.29 -7.18 0.87
CA PHE A 32 -8.16 -6.47 0.29
C PHE A 32 -7.18 -7.43 -0.41
N ALA A 33 -6.86 -8.58 0.20
CA ALA A 33 -6.00 -9.59 -0.43
C ALA A 33 -6.64 -10.23 -1.66
N LEU A 34 -7.95 -10.47 -1.64
CA LEU A 34 -8.71 -11.01 -2.77
C LEU A 34 -8.75 -10.02 -3.95
N SER A 35 -9.02 -8.74 -3.70
CA SER A 35 -9.01 -7.73 -4.77
C SER A 35 -7.63 -7.60 -5.39
N LEU A 36 -6.58 -7.70 -4.57
CA LEU A 36 -5.21 -7.68 -5.02
C LEU A 36 -4.86 -8.89 -5.90
N LEU A 37 -5.25 -10.09 -5.47
CA LEU A 37 -5.06 -11.32 -6.24
C LEU A 37 -5.79 -11.26 -7.59
N ALA A 38 -7.03 -10.76 -7.60
CA ALA A 38 -7.81 -10.60 -8.83
C ALA A 38 -7.13 -9.63 -9.82
N LEU A 39 -6.55 -8.54 -9.32
CA LEU A 39 -5.83 -7.55 -10.14
C LEU A 39 -4.56 -8.16 -10.79
N PHE A 40 -3.78 -8.92 -10.02
CA PHE A 40 -2.60 -9.61 -10.54
C PHE A 40 -2.98 -10.74 -11.51
N ALA A 41 -4.05 -11.48 -11.23
CA ALA A 41 -4.57 -12.49 -12.15
C ALA A 41 -5.00 -11.86 -13.48
N ALA A 42 -5.71 -10.73 -13.45
CA ALA A 42 -6.09 -9.99 -14.66
C ALA A 42 -4.88 -9.53 -15.49
N GLY A 43 -3.81 -9.09 -14.83
CA GLY A 43 -2.55 -8.73 -15.50
C GLY A 43 -1.84 -9.92 -16.13
N GLY A 44 -1.75 -11.05 -15.41
CA GLY A 44 -1.19 -12.30 -15.93
C GLY A 44 -1.99 -12.85 -17.11
N ILE A 45 -3.33 -12.80 -17.04
CA ILE A 45 -4.23 -13.20 -18.12
C ILE A 45 -4.05 -12.28 -19.32
N SER A 46 -3.99 -10.96 -19.13
CA SER A 46 -3.71 -10.01 -20.23
C SER A 46 -2.39 -10.32 -20.93
N TRP A 47 -1.32 -10.55 -20.16
CA TRP A 47 -0.02 -10.92 -20.72
C TRP A 47 -0.07 -12.23 -21.51
N LEU A 48 -0.74 -13.26 -20.97
CA LEU A 48 -0.92 -14.55 -21.65
C LEU A 48 -1.73 -14.41 -22.95
N LEU A 49 -2.84 -13.67 -22.91
CA LEU A 49 -3.67 -13.40 -24.09
C LEU A 49 -2.88 -12.65 -25.16
N MET A 50 -2.01 -11.71 -24.79
CA MET A 50 -1.17 -11.00 -25.75
C MET A 50 -0.08 -11.91 -26.36
N ARG A 51 0.49 -12.83 -25.58
CA ARG A 51 1.41 -13.87 -26.09
C ARG A 51 0.72 -14.83 -27.06
N VAL A 52 -0.54 -15.20 -26.80
CA VAL A 52 -1.29 -16.17 -27.61
C VAL A 52 -1.96 -15.53 -28.84
N CYS A 53 -2.46 -14.29 -28.74
CA CYS A 53 -3.15 -13.59 -29.82
C CYS A 53 -2.23 -12.74 -30.74
N GLY A 54 -0.91 -12.77 -30.54
CA GLY A 54 0.07 -12.28 -31.53
C GLY A 54 0.15 -10.77 -31.75
N ARG A 55 -0.38 -9.93 -30.85
CA ARG A 55 -0.21 -8.45 -30.91
C ARG A 55 1.00 -8.01 -30.08
N THR A 56 2.19 -8.26 -30.57
CA THR A 56 3.43 -7.71 -29.99
C THR A 56 3.79 -6.41 -30.70
N LEU A 57 3.21 -5.28 -30.28
CA LEU A 57 3.85 -3.99 -30.53
C LEU A 57 4.96 -3.85 -29.49
N SER A 58 6.15 -4.28 -29.88
CA SER A 58 7.39 -4.16 -29.13
C SER A 58 7.86 -2.71 -29.12
N GLU A 59 7.18 -1.85 -28.37
CA GLU A 59 7.81 -0.62 -27.90
C GLU A 59 8.72 -1.04 -26.74
N THR A 60 10.03 -1.02 -26.97
CA THR A 60 11.06 -1.25 -25.95
C THR A 60 10.96 -0.15 -24.91
N PHE A 61 10.12 -0.37 -23.89
CA PHE A 61 9.95 0.59 -22.82
C PHE A 61 11.09 0.43 -21.82
N HIS A 62 12.07 1.31 -21.92
CA HIS A 62 13.22 1.32 -21.03
C HIS A 62 12.76 1.71 -19.63
N PHE A 63 12.88 0.78 -18.69
CA PHE A 63 12.51 1.00 -17.31
C PHE A 63 13.46 2.01 -16.65
N PRO A 64 12.97 3.10 -16.03
CA PRO A 64 13.85 3.98 -15.31
C PRO A 64 14.40 3.24 -14.08
N LEU A 65 15.73 3.16 -14.02
CA LEU A 65 16.48 2.59 -12.89
C LEU A 65 16.03 3.17 -11.53
N ALA A 66 15.42 4.36 -11.54
CA ALA A 66 14.82 5.03 -10.39
C ALA A 66 13.85 4.12 -9.61
N PHE A 67 12.99 3.34 -10.27
CA PHE A 67 12.04 2.46 -9.60
C PHE A 67 12.69 1.28 -8.86
N ALA A 68 13.77 0.73 -9.43
CA ALA A 68 14.54 -0.32 -8.77
C ALA A 68 15.35 0.27 -7.60
N ALA A 69 15.92 1.46 -7.78
CA ALA A 69 16.69 2.17 -6.76
C ALA A 69 15.86 2.60 -5.54
N THR A 70 14.55 2.82 -5.70
CA THR A 70 13.65 3.17 -4.59
C THR A 70 13.10 1.96 -3.82
N THR A 71 13.27 0.75 -4.34
CA THR A 71 12.80 -0.48 -3.68
C THR A 71 13.48 -0.74 -2.32
N PRO A 72 14.81 -0.58 -2.17
CA PRO A 72 15.48 -0.67 -0.87
C PRO A 72 14.96 0.34 0.15
N LEU A 73 14.59 1.55 -0.28
CA LEU A 73 13.98 2.57 0.60
C LEU A 73 12.66 2.04 1.16
N LEU A 74 11.82 1.44 0.31
CA LEU A 74 10.54 0.84 0.71
C LEU A 74 10.72 -0.29 1.73
N LEU A 75 11.72 -1.17 1.51
CA LEU A 75 12.09 -2.24 2.45
C LEU A 75 12.57 -1.66 3.78
N LEU A 76 13.38 -0.61 3.75
CA LEU A 76 13.83 0.07 4.97
C LEU A 76 12.64 0.66 5.74
N GLY A 77 11.70 1.34 5.06
CA GLY A 77 10.48 1.87 5.67
C GLY A 77 9.61 0.78 6.29
N SER A 78 9.51 -0.38 5.64
CA SER A 78 8.87 -1.58 6.17
C SER A 78 9.50 -2.03 7.50
N LEU A 79 10.84 -2.13 7.56
CA LEU A 79 11.56 -2.46 8.79
C LEU A 79 11.35 -1.42 9.90
N ARG A 80 11.27 -0.13 9.55
CA ARG A 80 10.98 0.95 10.51
C ARG A 80 9.56 0.86 11.06
N MET A 81 8.54 0.56 10.24
CA MET A 81 7.17 0.32 10.71
C MET A 81 7.07 -0.90 11.63
N ALA A 82 7.73 -2.01 11.29
CA ALA A 82 7.79 -3.17 12.17
C ALA A 82 8.46 -2.83 13.52
N ALA A 83 9.49 -1.97 13.51
CA ALA A 83 10.12 -1.48 14.72
C ALA A 83 9.22 -0.52 15.53
N ALA A 84 8.38 0.28 14.87
CA ALA A 84 7.40 1.15 15.52
C ALA A 84 6.36 0.35 16.31
N VAL A 85 5.81 -0.71 15.71
CA VAL A 85 4.86 -1.62 16.39
C VAL A 85 5.52 -2.31 17.59
N ARG A 86 6.78 -2.73 17.47
CA ARG A 86 7.53 -3.29 18.61
C ARG A 86 7.80 -2.25 19.71
N ALA A 87 7.99 -0.98 19.35
CA ALA A 87 8.25 0.09 20.30
C ALA A 87 7.02 0.43 21.14
N VAL A 88 5.83 0.55 20.51
CA VAL A 88 4.59 0.84 21.25
C VAL A 88 4.20 -0.30 22.20
N ARG A 89 4.42 -1.56 21.80
CA ARG A 89 4.19 -2.73 22.67
C ARG A 89 5.14 -2.84 23.87
N ARG A 90 6.26 -2.10 23.86
CA ARG A 90 7.22 -2.03 24.97
C ARG A 90 7.16 -0.68 25.69
N GLU A 91 6.10 0.10 25.47
CA GLU A 91 5.90 1.45 26.02
C GLU A 91 7.03 2.44 25.69
N LYS A 92 7.82 2.18 24.65
CA LYS A 92 8.93 3.05 24.24
C LYS A 92 8.41 4.17 23.33
N GLN A 93 7.70 5.13 23.91
CA GLN A 93 7.04 6.22 23.18
C GLN A 93 8.00 7.13 22.38
N SER A 94 9.20 7.39 22.88
CA SER A 94 10.23 8.14 22.15
C SER A 94 10.69 7.38 20.90
N LEU A 95 10.88 6.07 21.01
CA LEU A 95 11.26 5.21 19.90
C LEU A 95 10.12 5.08 18.89
N LEU A 96 8.88 4.91 19.34
CA LEU A 96 7.68 4.88 18.49
C LEU A 96 7.63 6.12 17.58
N ARG A 97 7.66 7.31 18.18
CA ARG A 97 7.59 8.58 17.45
C ARG A 97 8.73 8.72 16.44
N ARG A 98 9.95 8.35 16.82
CA ARG A 98 11.10 8.38 15.91
C ARG A 98 10.93 7.42 14.74
N ARG A 99 10.48 6.18 14.98
CA ARG A 99 10.30 5.18 13.91
C ARG A 99 9.18 5.57 12.94
N LEU A 100 8.08 6.11 13.44
CA LEU A 100 6.98 6.60 12.60
C LEU A 100 7.44 7.76 11.71
N HIS A 101 8.21 8.70 12.27
CA HIS A 101 8.75 9.83 11.51
C HIS A 101 9.76 9.38 10.45
N GLU A 102 10.67 8.45 10.78
CA GLU A 102 11.59 7.83 9.81
C GLU A 102 10.84 7.15 8.66
N SER A 103 9.80 6.35 8.97
CA SER A 103 8.96 5.70 7.95
C SER A 103 8.27 6.72 7.05
N PHE A 104 7.75 7.81 7.63
CA PHE A 104 7.08 8.87 6.88
C PHE A 104 8.04 9.55 5.89
N LEU A 105 9.23 9.94 6.34
CA LEU A 105 10.24 10.57 5.48
C LEU A 105 10.66 9.64 4.32
N ILE A 106 10.90 8.37 4.62
CA ILE A 106 11.22 7.35 3.60
C ILE A 106 10.07 7.26 2.57
N GLY A 107 8.83 7.27 3.05
CA GLY A 107 7.63 7.30 2.20
C GLY A 107 7.55 8.50 1.29
N THR A 108 7.78 9.69 1.82
CA THR A 108 7.73 10.93 1.05
C THR A 108 8.82 10.97 -0.03
N VAL A 109 10.04 10.54 0.31
CA VAL A 109 11.14 10.45 -0.66
C VAL A 109 10.82 9.43 -1.75
N PHE A 110 10.32 8.26 -1.37
CA PHE A 110 9.85 7.26 -2.32
C PHE A 110 8.81 7.89 -3.27
N MET A 111 7.75 8.47 -2.74
CA MET A 111 6.68 9.07 -3.53
C MET A 111 7.18 10.15 -4.50
N GLY A 112 8.09 11.04 -4.05
CA GLY A 112 8.67 12.07 -4.91
C GLY A 112 9.43 11.48 -6.11
N VAL A 113 10.25 10.45 -5.88
CA VAL A 113 10.99 9.79 -6.96
C VAL A 113 10.03 9.07 -7.92
N GLN A 114 8.98 8.43 -7.40
CA GLN A 114 7.98 7.73 -8.22
C GLN A 114 7.18 8.70 -9.10
N THR A 115 6.76 9.83 -8.56
CA THR A 115 6.04 10.87 -9.32
C THR A 115 6.92 11.45 -10.42
N TYR A 116 8.19 11.73 -10.11
CA TYR A 116 9.15 12.20 -11.11
C TYR A 116 9.37 11.14 -12.21
N ALA A 117 9.59 9.87 -11.84
CA ALA A 117 9.77 8.79 -12.79
C ALA A 117 8.56 8.60 -13.70
N LEU A 118 7.33 8.60 -13.15
CA LEU A 118 6.10 8.53 -13.94
C LEU A 118 5.95 9.73 -14.88
N TRP A 119 6.27 10.94 -14.42
CA TRP A 119 6.22 12.15 -15.25
C TRP A 119 7.17 12.05 -16.45
N THR A 120 8.40 11.56 -16.26
CA THR A 120 9.38 11.41 -17.36
C THR A 120 9.00 10.36 -18.38
N ILE A 121 8.07 9.47 -18.04
CA ILE A 121 7.68 8.32 -18.84
C ILE A 121 6.46 8.60 -19.74
N VAL A 122 5.65 9.62 -19.43
CA VAL A 122 4.48 10.00 -20.23
C VAL A 122 4.92 11.02 -21.29
N PRO A 123 5.19 10.62 -22.55
CA PRO A 123 5.45 11.58 -23.61
C PRO A 123 4.18 12.38 -23.93
N PRO A 124 4.29 13.70 -24.21
CA PRO A 124 3.15 14.56 -24.51
C PRO A 124 2.44 14.25 -25.85
N GLU A 125 2.96 13.34 -26.68
CA GLU A 125 2.61 13.24 -28.11
C GLU A 125 2.18 11.84 -28.58
N LYS A 126 1.73 10.93 -27.70
CA LYS A 126 1.16 9.63 -28.16
C LYS A 126 -0.32 9.77 -28.50
N SER A 127 -0.73 9.32 -29.69
CA SER A 127 -2.15 9.27 -30.07
C SER A 127 -2.92 8.33 -29.13
N ALA A 128 -4.20 8.60 -28.86
CA ALA A 128 -5.04 7.78 -27.96
C ALA A 128 -5.10 6.28 -28.35
N TYR A 129 -4.82 5.97 -29.62
CA TYR A 129 -4.76 4.62 -30.16
C TYR A 129 -3.44 3.90 -29.81
N GLU A 130 -2.29 4.59 -29.91
CA GLU A 130 -0.99 4.02 -29.51
C GLU A 130 -0.83 3.94 -27.98
N ALA A 131 -1.49 4.85 -27.26
CA ALA A 131 -1.55 4.84 -25.79
C ALA A 131 -2.45 3.72 -25.22
N SER A 132 -3.24 3.02 -26.04
CA SER A 132 -4.16 1.95 -25.60
C SER A 132 -3.82 0.56 -26.16
N ALA A 133 -2.82 0.46 -27.04
CA ALA A 133 -2.39 -0.81 -27.63
C ALA A 133 -1.23 -1.44 -26.82
N GLY A 134 -1.42 -2.68 -26.35
CA GLY A 134 -0.37 -3.52 -25.73
C GLY A 134 -0.43 -3.61 -24.20
N VAL A 135 0.65 -4.15 -23.58
CA VAL A 135 0.76 -4.38 -22.11
C VAL A 135 1.06 -3.07 -21.35
N ALA A 136 1.75 -2.12 -21.99
CA ALA A 136 2.25 -0.91 -21.36
C ALA A 136 1.16 -0.02 -20.71
N PRO A 137 0.00 0.23 -21.35
CA PRO A 137 -1.06 1.06 -20.75
C PRO A 137 -1.66 0.44 -19.49
N PHE A 138 -1.81 -0.89 -19.48
CA PHE A 138 -2.31 -1.62 -18.31
C PHE A 138 -1.32 -1.54 -17.15
N VAL A 139 -0.02 -1.73 -17.40
CA VAL A 139 1.04 -1.57 -16.40
C VAL A 139 1.07 -0.14 -15.86
N LEU A 140 1.00 0.87 -16.73
CA LEU A 140 0.99 2.28 -16.32
C LEU A 140 -0.24 2.61 -15.46
N MET A 141 -1.42 2.10 -15.84
CA MET A 141 -2.63 2.25 -15.03
C MET A 141 -2.49 1.58 -13.66
N LEU A 142 -1.94 0.37 -13.59
CA LEU A 142 -1.65 -0.31 -12.32
C LEU A 142 -0.65 0.47 -11.46
N ALA A 143 0.43 0.99 -12.06
CA ALA A 143 1.43 1.80 -11.37
C ALA A 143 0.82 3.10 -10.84
N ALA A 144 -0.03 3.77 -11.62
CA ALA A 144 -0.74 4.98 -11.20
C ALA A 144 -1.73 4.69 -10.06
N LEU A 145 -2.53 3.63 -10.17
CA LEU A 145 -3.46 3.19 -9.11
C LEU A 145 -2.70 2.85 -7.82
N HIS A 146 -1.58 2.13 -7.93
CA HIS A 146 -0.73 1.82 -6.79
C HIS A 146 -0.15 3.09 -6.15
N GLY A 147 0.31 4.04 -6.96
CA GLY A 147 0.79 5.35 -6.51
C GLY A 147 -0.27 6.12 -5.73
N LEU A 148 -1.53 6.11 -6.19
CA LEU A 148 -2.65 6.70 -5.47
C LEU A 148 -2.88 6.03 -4.10
N HIS A 149 -2.84 4.70 -4.03
CA HIS A 149 -2.98 3.99 -2.76
C HIS A 149 -1.81 4.29 -1.80
N PHE A 150 -0.60 4.40 -2.33
CA PHE A 150 0.59 4.76 -1.54
C PHE A 150 0.47 6.17 -0.95
N LEU A 151 -0.07 7.13 -1.71
CA LEU A 151 -0.38 8.47 -1.23
C LEU A 151 -1.37 8.43 -0.04
N VAL A 152 -2.48 7.69 -0.18
CA VAL A 152 -3.47 7.53 0.89
C VAL A 152 -2.84 6.89 2.13
N ALA A 153 -1.99 5.88 1.97
CA ALA A 153 -1.30 5.26 3.10
C ALA A 153 -0.28 6.20 3.76
N THR A 154 0.39 7.05 2.99
CA THR A 154 1.31 8.07 3.51
C THR A 154 0.57 9.15 4.31
N LEU A 155 -0.62 9.56 3.87
CA LEU A 155 -1.52 10.43 4.63
C LEU A 155 -2.04 9.76 5.91
N PHE A 156 -2.36 8.47 5.84
CA PHE A 156 -2.76 7.73 7.03
C PHE A 156 -1.59 7.60 8.04
N LEU A 157 -0.37 7.36 7.55
CA LEU A 157 0.83 7.33 8.39
C LEU A 157 1.15 8.70 9.00
N SER A 158 0.91 9.80 8.29
CA SER A 158 1.09 11.14 8.86
C SER A 158 0.08 11.40 9.98
N TYR A 159 -1.19 11.01 9.80
CA TYR A 159 -2.21 11.08 10.84
C TYR A 159 -1.82 10.27 12.09
N VAL A 160 -1.41 9.00 11.92
CA VAL A 160 -0.93 8.16 13.03
C VAL A 160 0.32 8.76 13.69
N SER A 161 1.22 9.37 12.92
CA SER A 161 2.40 10.05 13.48
C SER A 161 2.03 11.24 14.37
N VAL A 162 1.06 12.07 13.95
CA VAL A 162 0.57 13.19 14.75
C VAL A 162 -0.10 12.70 16.03
N GLN A 163 -0.93 11.66 15.94
CA GLN A 163 -1.59 11.09 17.12
C GLN A 163 -0.60 10.43 18.10
N ALA A 164 0.50 9.85 17.58
CA ALA A 164 1.59 9.35 18.41
C ALA A 164 2.35 10.48 19.12
N GLN A 165 2.48 11.65 18.50
CA GLN A 165 3.07 12.84 19.15
C GLN A 165 2.16 13.38 20.26
N ALA A 166 0.84 13.33 20.06
CA ALA A 166 -0.16 13.69 21.05
C ALA A 166 -0.32 12.65 22.19
N GLY A 167 0.47 11.57 22.20
CA GLY A 167 0.47 10.57 23.27
C GLY A 167 -0.78 9.68 23.31
N ARG A 168 -1.53 9.59 22.20
CA ARG A 168 -2.79 8.81 22.16
C ARG A 168 -2.62 7.30 22.06
N TYR A 169 -1.39 6.81 21.93
CA TYR A 169 -1.11 5.38 21.78
C TYR A 169 -0.35 4.84 22.97
N ASP A 170 -0.77 3.66 23.42
CA ASP A 170 -0.10 2.90 24.48
C ASP A 170 -0.17 1.39 24.19
N HIS A 171 0.45 0.56 25.04
CA HIS A 171 0.51 -0.88 24.88
C HIS A 171 -0.86 -1.58 24.83
N GLU A 172 -1.92 -0.97 25.39
CA GLU A 172 -3.30 -1.45 25.24
C GLU A 172 -3.98 -0.84 23.98
N TYR A 173 -3.71 0.42 23.70
CA TYR A 173 -4.34 1.20 22.63
C TYR A 173 -3.35 1.51 21.50
N TYR A 174 -2.95 0.49 20.72
CA TYR A 174 -2.04 0.64 19.57
C TYR A 174 -2.58 0.05 18.25
N TRP A 175 -3.89 -0.21 18.20
CA TRP A 175 -4.56 -0.78 17.03
C TRP A 175 -4.31 0.06 15.77
N GLY A 176 -4.41 1.39 15.87
CA GLY A 176 -4.16 2.30 14.74
C GLY A 176 -2.74 2.18 14.16
N VAL A 177 -1.73 2.08 15.03
CA VAL A 177 -0.33 1.86 14.62
C VAL A 177 -0.16 0.50 13.93
N SER A 178 -0.81 -0.53 14.47
CA SER A 178 -0.75 -1.89 13.92
C SER A 178 -1.38 -1.97 12.54
N VAL A 179 -2.58 -1.40 12.38
CA VAL A 179 -3.28 -1.35 11.08
C VAL A 179 -2.46 -0.55 10.06
N CYS A 180 -1.91 0.60 10.46
CA CYS A 180 -1.03 1.39 9.60
C CYS A 180 0.19 0.59 9.12
N ALA A 181 0.86 -0.14 10.01
CA ALA A 181 1.99 -1.00 9.65
C ALA A 181 1.57 -2.10 8.66
N TRP A 182 0.43 -2.76 8.89
CA TRP A 182 -0.09 -3.77 7.96
C TRP A 182 -0.35 -3.22 6.56
N PHE A 183 -0.99 -2.06 6.46
CA PHE A 183 -1.21 -1.39 5.17
C PHE A 183 0.11 -1.05 4.47
N TRP A 184 1.08 -0.54 5.21
CA TRP A 184 2.41 -0.23 4.69
C TRP A 184 3.12 -1.48 4.12
N HIS A 185 3.10 -2.58 4.86
CA HIS A 185 3.68 -3.85 4.43
C HIS A 185 2.98 -4.40 3.18
N ALA A 186 1.65 -4.36 3.16
CA ALA A 186 0.87 -4.84 2.03
C ALA A 186 1.20 -4.06 0.76
N LEU A 187 1.30 -2.72 0.83
CA LEU A 187 1.71 -1.88 -0.29
C LEU A 187 3.11 -2.23 -0.80
N GLY A 188 4.07 -2.45 0.10
CA GLY A 188 5.43 -2.87 -0.28
C GLY A 188 5.46 -4.19 -1.03
N ILE A 189 4.65 -5.17 -0.62
CA ILE A 189 4.55 -6.48 -1.29
C ILE A 189 3.96 -6.33 -2.71
N VAL A 190 2.91 -5.52 -2.85
CA VAL A 190 2.29 -5.21 -4.14
C VAL A 190 3.29 -4.56 -5.08
N TRP A 191 4.07 -3.61 -4.59
CA TRP A 191 5.09 -2.93 -5.37
C TRP A 191 6.13 -3.90 -5.93
N LEU A 192 6.62 -4.83 -5.09
CA LEU A 192 7.55 -5.87 -5.52
C LEU A 192 6.93 -6.79 -6.59
N ALA A 193 5.66 -7.17 -6.43
CA ALA A 193 4.97 -8.00 -7.41
C ALA A 193 4.81 -7.27 -8.76
N ILE A 194 4.49 -5.97 -8.76
CA ILE A 194 4.46 -5.15 -9.98
C ILE A 194 5.84 -5.12 -10.65
N LEU A 195 6.91 -4.91 -9.88
CA LEU A 195 8.28 -4.92 -10.41
C LEU A 195 8.67 -6.25 -11.05
N VAL A 196 8.27 -7.38 -10.46
CA VAL A 196 8.53 -8.73 -11.01
C VAL A 196 7.74 -8.98 -12.29
N VAL A 197 6.45 -8.66 -12.32
CA VAL A 197 5.63 -8.81 -13.52
C VAL A 197 6.19 -7.95 -14.65
N TYR A 198 6.60 -6.72 -14.32
CA TYR A 198 7.19 -5.81 -15.29
C TYR A 198 8.53 -6.32 -15.83
N SER A 199 9.42 -6.78 -14.96
CA SER A 199 10.73 -7.29 -15.38
C SER A 199 10.58 -8.52 -16.28
N ILE A 200 9.60 -9.40 -16.04
CA ILE A 200 9.29 -10.52 -16.93
C ILE A 200 8.71 -10.03 -18.26
N ALA A 201 7.87 -9.00 -18.26
CA ALA A 201 7.27 -8.46 -19.48
C ALA A 201 8.29 -7.70 -20.37
N ALA A 202 9.39 -7.21 -19.79
CA ALA A 202 10.46 -6.51 -20.49
C ALA A 202 11.44 -7.44 -21.24
N TRP A 203 11.32 -8.77 -21.07
CA TRP A 203 12.11 -9.82 -21.74
C TRP A 203 11.24 -10.73 -22.61
#